data_AF-A0A6V7VDG7-F1
#
_entry.id   AF-A0A6V7VDG7-F1
#
_cell.length_a   1.000
_cell.length_b   1.000
_cell.length_c   1.000
_cell.angle_alpha   90.00
_cell.angle_beta   90.00
_cell.angle_gamma   90.00
#
_symmetry.space_group_name_H-M   'P 1'
#
loop_
_entity.id
_entity.type
_entity.pdbx_description
1 polymer ?
#
loop_
_entity_poly.entity_id
_entity_poly.type
_entity_poly.pdbx_seq_one_letter_code
_entity_poly.pdbx_strand_id
1 'polypeptide(L)'
;MDVQQQVERYQRNDRLVVDLYHKLKVDDPYRTKGSTAFSGLAERDYSQHEHLGVPFFYQSWHHSFPQELLDQFKHMRSNFSTGLLPSIMRAWMSIDSDLYLWNFDNNRDLTYYDLINNTILRVDIAPPRPGFSVPSLHSILIVATTVDIVLLAIRFEDNSGNVLPPNTDDLRNALISMVGNSPLYRLPLDGLIVTDICPTSDGRIFFSADDSLYELEYFEKGWFGIGGTCKKTNHSKRLINYLVPVLQIFYSKESVFQLVVDDSRHLLYLLMKSGCIQVFDLGFDGRSIQKFGALYREQIEHLAKESCNVNPELFSEIVNISPIPLSQSINVNLVATTSKGVRIYISCLATNLHLNEVSQKTLRPSALRILHIRFPPDIPLTSPHNLSIYTTYQTHGNFFLIFKIY
;
A
#
# COMPACT_ATOMS: atom_id res chain seq x y z
N MET A 1 41.83 0.62 -20.90
CA MET A 1 40.87 0.41 -19.79
C MET A 1 40.94 -1.04 -19.44
N ASP A 2 41.13 -1.36 -18.16
CA ASP A 2 41.06 -2.72 -17.66
C ASP A 2 39.64 -3.26 -17.83
N VAL A 3 39.49 -4.55 -18.19
CA VAL A 3 38.19 -5.19 -18.43
C VAL A 3 37.31 -5.07 -17.19
N GLN A 4 37.91 -5.17 -15.99
CA GLN A 4 37.21 -4.98 -14.73
C GLN A 4 36.59 -3.58 -14.60
N GLN A 5 37.36 -2.52 -14.91
CA GLN A 5 36.87 -1.14 -14.89
C GLN A 5 35.74 -0.91 -15.91
N GLN A 6 35.82 -1.61 -17.05
CA GLN A 6 34.79 -1.52 -18.08
C GLN A 6 33.49 -2.23 -17.65
N VAL A 7 33.58 -3.39 -17.00
CA VAL A 7 32.42 -4.10 -16.42
C VAL A 7 31.78 -3.28 -15.30
N GLU A 8 32.58 -2.73 -14.37
CA GLU A 8 32.08 -1.87 -13.30
C GLU A 8 31.37 -0.62 -13.85
N ARG A 9 31.89 -0.06 -14.95
CA ARG A 9 31.25 1.05 -15.66
C ARG A 9 29.91 0.64 -16.28
N TYR A 10 29.82 -0.50 -16.94
CA TYR A 10 28.56 -0.99 -17.53
C TYR A 10 27.52 -1.30 -16.45
N GLN A 11 27.90 -2.00 -15.37
CA GLN A 11 27.00 -2.28 -14.25
C GLN A 11 26.49 -1.00 -13.59
N ARG A 12 27.35 0.02 -13.42
CA ARG A 12 26.93 1.33 -12.91
C ARG A 12 25.95 2.01 -13.87
N ASN A 13 26.23 2.00 -15.18
CA ASN A 13 25.34 2.59 -16.18
C ASN A 13 23.98 1.89 -16.22
N ASP A 14 23.94 0.56 -16.18
CA ASP A 14 22.69 -0.20 -16.18
C ASP A 14 21.86 0.12 -14.93
N ARG A 15 22.49 0.22 -13.75
CA ARG A 15 21.79 0.63 -12.52
C ARG A 15 21.17 2.02 -12.63
N LEU A 16 21.87 2.98 -13.24
CA LEU A 16 21.36 4.34 -13.43
C LEU A 16 20.23 4.39 -14.47
N VAL A 17 20.34 3.64 -15.57
CA VAL A 17 19.30 3.54 -16.61
C VAL A 17 18.03 2.87 -16.08
N VAL A 18 18.15 2.02 -15.05
CA VAL A 18 17.01 1.32 -14.44
C VAL A 18 16.25 2.18 -13.43
N ASP A 19 16.90 3.13 -12.73
CA ASP A 19 16.25 3.97 -11.72
C ASP A 19 15.14 4.83 -12.34
N LEU A 20 13.95 4.78 -11.73
CA LEU A 20 12.77 5.52 -12.18
C LEU A 20 13.03 7.04 -12.29
N TYR A 21 13.86 7.61 -11.42
CA TYR A 21 14.21 9.03 -11.44
C TYR A 21 14.82 9.45 -12.79
N HIS A 22 15.74 8.64 -13.32
CA HIS A 22 16.37 8.88 -14.62
C HIS A 22 15.42 8.54 -15.79
N LYS A 23 14.58 7.50 -15.65
CA LYS A 23 13.54 7.17 -16.65
C LYS A 23 12.51 8.28 -16.82
N LEU A 24 12.19 8.99 -15.74
CA LEU A 24 11.32 10.17 -15.76
C LEU A 24 12.04 11.43 -16.28
N LYS A 25 13.33 11.33 -16.66
CA LYS A 25 14.16 12.43 -17.18
C LYS A 25 14.18 13.64 -16.25
N VAL A 26 14.16 13.39 -14.93
CA VAL A 26 14.11 14.45 -13.93
C VAL A 26 15.47 15.17 -13.80
N ASP A 27 16.54 14.54 -14.27
CA ASP A 27 17.91 15.05 -14.28
C ASP A 27 18.33 15.74 -15.60
N ASP A 28 17.40 15.97 -16.53
CA ASP A 28 17.71 16.62 -17.81
C ASP A 28 18.41 17.99 -17.57
N PRO A 29 19.68 18.15 -18.00
CA PRO A 29 20.45 19.37 -17.74
C PRO A 29 19.92 20.60 -18.48
N TYR A 30 19.09 20.40 -19.51
CA TYR A 30 18.45 21.48 -20.25
C TYR A 30 17.15 21.97 -19.58
N ARG A 31 16.74 21.35 -18.46
CA ARG A 31 15.55 21.76 -17.72
C ARG A 31 15.84 22.97 -16.83
N THR A 32 14.88 23.88 -16.78
CA THR A 32 14.88 24.99 -15.80
C THR A 32 14.91 24.42 -14.39
N LYS A 33 15.99 24.72 -13.65
CA LYS A 33 16.11 24.30 -12.24
C LYS A 33 14.92 24.84 -11.45
N GLY A 34 14.26 23.96 -10.71
CA GLY A 34 13.09 24.28 -9.89
C GLY A 34 11.73 24.09 -10.58
N SER A 35 11.69 23.85 -11.90
CA SER A 35 10.44 23.51 -12.61
C SER A 35 10.08 22.02 -12.43
N THR A 36 8.80 21.73 -12.26
CA THR A 36 8.26 20.35 -12.21
C THR A 36 8.33 19.72 -13.60
N ALA A 37 8.91 18.52 -13.72
CA ALA A 37 8.95 17.82 -15.01
C ALA A 37 7.57 17.25 -15.36
N PHE A 38 7.29 17.07 -16.65
CA PHE A 38 6.10 16.37 -17.09
C PHE A 38 6.31 15.60 -18.39
N SER A 39 5.50 14.57 -18.61
CA SER A 39 5.48 13.74 -19.83
C SER A 39 4.13 13.05 -20.01
N GLY A 40 3.99 12.25 -21.07
CA GLY A 40 2.75 11.56 -21.40
C GLY A 40 1.83 12.39 -22.31
N LEU A 41 2.38 13.41 -22.96
CA LEU A 41 1.65 14.30 -23.86
C LEU A 41 1.85 13.94 -25.33
N ALA A 42 3.00 13.34 -25.64
CA ALA A 42 3.29 12.88 -26.98
C ALA A 42 3.11 11.36 -27.04
N GLU A 43 2.67 10.87 -28.19
CA GLU A 43 2.51 9.44 -28.46
C GLU A 43 3.80 8.65 -28.16
N ARG A 44 4.98 9.24 -28.47
CA ARG A 44 6.31 8.70 -28.16
C ARG A 44 6.60 8.49 -26.66
N ASP A 45 5.82 9.10 -25.77
CA ASP A 45 5.96 8.91 -24.31
C ASP A 45 5.30 7.59 -23.85
N TYR A 46 4.62 6.89 -24.77
CA TYR A 46 4.04 5.57 -24.57
C TYR A 46 4.68 4.58 -25.53
N SER A 47 5.12 3.45 -24.98
CA SER A 47 5.76 2.43 -25.79
C SER A 47 4.73 1.73 -26.67
N GLN A 48 4.85 1.87 -27.99
CA GLN A 48 3.99 1.20 -28.96
C GLN A 48 4.49 -0.22 -29.28
N HIS A 49 4.61 -1.07 -28.26
CA HIS A 49 5.10 -2.43 -28.43
C HIS A 49 4.15 -3.32 -29.25
N GLU A 50 2.88 -2.95 -29.35
CA GLU A 50 1.88 -3.68 -30.13
C GLU A 50 2.22 -3.73 -31.62
N HIS A 51 2.92 -2.72 -32.17
CA HIS A 51 3.37 -2.74 -33.57
C HIS A 51 4.43 -3.82 -33.84
N LEU A 52 5.09 -4.35 -32.80
CA LEU A 52 6.04 -5.46 -32.90
C LEU A 52 5.36 -6.83 -32.76
N GLY A 53 4.03 -6.88 -32.58
CA GLY A 53 3.26 -8.12 -32.44
C GLY A 53 3.46 -8.84 -31.10
N VAL A 54 4.12 -8.20 -30.12
CA VAL A 54 4.36 -8.77 -28.79
C VAL A 54 3.57 -7.97 -27.76
N PRO A 55 2.50 -8.53 -27.17
CA PRO A 55 1.74 -7.83 -26.16
C PRO A 55 2.59 -7.67 -24.88
N PHE A 56 2.48 -6.52 -24.23
CA PHE A 56 3.23 -6.25 -22.99
C PHE A 56 2.76 -7.14 -21.83
N PHE A 57 1.47 -7.47 -21.81
CA PHE A 57 0.86 -8.43 -20.90
C PHE A 57 0.00 -9.40 -21.69
N TYR A 58 -0.01 -10.66 -21.26
CA TYR A 58 -0.97 -11.65 -21.72
C TYR A 58 -1.63 -12.31 -20.52
N GLN A 59 -2.91 -12.65 -20.65
CA GLN A 59 -3.61 -13.42 -19.63
C GLN A 59 -3.11 -14.87 -19.71
N SER A 60 -2.43 -15.33 -18.66
CA SER A 60 -1.93 -16.70 -18.58
C SER A 60 -3.03 -17.67 -18.13
N TRP A 61 -3.70 -17.35 -17.03
CA TRP A 61 -4.73 -18.20 -16.42
C TRP A 61 -5.90 -17.36 -15.91
N HIS A 62 -7.07 -17.99 -15.83
CA HIS A 62 -8.26 -17.44 -15.20
C HIS A 62 -8.87 -18.47 -14.26
N HIS A 63 -8.93 -18.13 -12.98
CA HIS A 63 -9.51 -18.97 -11.94
C HIS A 63 -10.84 -18.37 -11.51
N SER A 64 -11.94 -19.08 -11.76
CA SER A 64 -13.25 -18.74 -11.17
C SER A 64 -13.20 -18.97 -9.65
N PHE A 65 -14.12 -18.36 -8.90
CA PHE A 65 -14.25 -18.70 -7.47
C PHE A 65 -14.51 -20.20 -7.27
N PRO A 66 -13.99 -20.80 -6.18
CA PRO A 66 -14.38 -22.14 -5.75
C PRO A 66 -15.89 -22.33 -5.77
N GLN A 67 -16.37 -23.47 -6.29
CA GLN A 67 -17.81 -23.71 -6.47
C GLN A 67 -18.55 -23.71 -5.13
N GLU A 68 -17.90 -24.19 -4.09
CA GLU A 68 -18.38 -24.21 -2.72
C GLU A 68 -18.74 -22.80 -2.23
N LEU A 69 -17.98 -21.78 -2.63
CA LEU A 69 -18.28 -20.37 -2.31
C LEU A 69 -19.48 -19.86 -3.10
N LEU A 70 -19.61 -20.23 -4.39
CA LEU A 70 -20.74 -19.85 -5.23
C LEU A 70 -22.08 -20.33 -4.66
N ASP A 71 -22.09 -21.48 -3.98
CA ASP A 71 -23.28 -21.96 -3.27
C ASP A 71 -23.57 -21.15 -1.99
N GLN A 72 -22.55 -20.63 -1.31
CA GLN A 72 -22.76 -19.75 -0.15
C GLN A 72 -23.33 -18.39 -0.53
N PHE A 73 -23.00 -17.87 -1.72
CA PHE A 73 -23.60 -16.62 -2.24
C PHE A 73 -25.13 -16.68 -2.28
N LYS A 74 -25.73 -17.86 -2.53
CA LYS A 74 -27.19 -18.03 -2.55
C LYS A 74 -27.84 -17.78 -1.18
N HIS A 75 -27.08 -17.88 -0.10
CA HIS A 75 -27.55 -17.74 1.28
C HIS A 75 -27.11 -16.40 1.92
N MET A 76 -26.43 -15.53 1.18
CA MET A 76 -25.96 -14.23 1.64
C MET A 76 -27.13 -13.35 2.10
N ARG A 77 -26.99 -12.73 3.28
CA ARG A 77 -28.05 -11.89 3.84
C ARG A 77 -27.81 -10.41 3.66
N SER A 78 -26.56 -9.95 3.80
CA SER A 78 -26.26 -8.52 3.78
C SER A 78 -25.15 -8.13 2.83
N ASN A 79 -23.94 -8.64 3.03
CA ASN A 79 -22.77 -8.10 2.34
C ASN A 79 -21.70 -9.17 2.10
N PHE A 80 -20.86 -8.93 1.11
CA PHE A 80 -19.63 -9.69 0.92
C PHE A 80 -18.46 -8.76 0.67
N SER A 81 -17.28 -9.17 1.12
CA SER A 81 -16.03 -8.53 0.78
C SER A 81 -15.03 -9.59 0.33
N THR A 82 -14.05 -9.19 -0.48
CA THR A 82 -13.01 -10.10 -0.93
C THR A 82 -11.71 -9.33 -1.14
N GLY A 83 -10.60 -10.06 -1.10
CA GLY A 83 -9.29 -9.50 -1.38
C GLY A 83 -8.24 -10.59 -1.55
N LEU A 84 -7.01 -10.15 -1.79
CA LEU A 84 -5.85 -11.00 -1.95
C LEU A 84 -4.89 -10.77 -0.77
N LEU A 85 -4.20 -11.83 -0.38
CA LEU A 85 -3.08 -11.87 0.56
C LEU A 85 -1.88 -12.50 -0.18
N PRO A 86 -1.24 -11.76 -1.10
CA PRO A 86 -0.22 -12.33 -1.99
C PRO A 86 1.00 -12.87 -1.24
N SER A 87 1.35 -12.29 -0.09
CA SER A 87 2.45 -12.73 0.77
C SER A 87 2.30 -14.17 1.26
N ILE A 88 1.08 -14.72 1.25
CA ILE A 88 0.80 -16.12 1.60
C ILE A 88 0.10 -16.90 0.49
N MET A 89 0.06 -16.36 -0.73
CA MET A 89 -0.64 -16.97 -1.87
C MET A 89 -2.12 -17.31 -1.59
N ARG A 90 -2.80 -16.52 -0.74
CA ARG A 90 -4.22 -16.74 -0.43
C ARG A 90 -5.09 -15.61 -0.95
N ALA A 91 -6.29 -15.95 -1.39
CA ALA A 91 -7.39 -15.02 -1.50
C ALA A 91 -8.32 -15.23 -0.30
N TRP A 92 -9.09 -14.21 0.02
CA TRP A 92 -10.10 -14.29 1.07
C TRP A 92 -11.43 -13.77 0.58
N MET A 93 -12.49 -14.26 1.20
CA MET A 93 -13.84 -13.78 1.00
C MET A 93 -14.57 -13.80 2.34
N SER A 94 -15.27 -12.72 2.65
CA SER A 94 -16.26 -12.70 3.71
C SER A 94 -17.66 -12.71 3.13
N ILE A 95 -18.54 -13.51 3.72
CA ILE A 95 -19.99 -13.44 3.49
C ILE A 95 -20.60 -13.19 4.86
N ASP A 96 -21.11 -11.98 5.08
CA ASP A 96 -21.52 -11.48 6.39
C ASP A 96 -20.37 -11.59 7.44
N SER A 97 -20.40 -12.58 8.34
CA SER A 97 -19.36 -12.83 9.36
C SER A 97 -18.49 -14.06 9.08
N ASP A 98 -18.84 -14.85 8.06
CA ASP A 98 -18.13 -16.05 7.67
C ASP A 98 -16.89 -15.71 6.86
N LEU A 99 -15.72 -16.23 7.26
CA LEU A 99 -14.45 -15.99 6.56
C LEU A 99 -13.99 -17.25 5.82
N TYR A 100 -13.69 -17.09 4.54
CA TYR A 100 -13.13 -18.12 3.69
C TYR A 100 -11.77 -17.69 3.17
N LEU A 101 -10.80 -18.60 3.16
CA LEU A 101 -9.49 -18.41 2.54
C LEU A 101 -9.20 -19.57 1.59
N TRP A 102 -8.58 -19.30 0.46
CA TRP A 102 -8.16 -20.35 -0.48
C TRP A 102 -6.90 -19.94 -1.24
N ASN A 103 -6.19 -20.91 -1.79
CA ASN A 103 -5.05 -20.63 -2.63
C ASN A 103 -5.50 -20.14 -4.02
N PHE A 104 -5.17 -18.89 -4.37
CA PHE A 104 -5.63 -18.28 -5.62
C PHE A 104 -4.90 -18.79 -6.87
N ASP A 105 -3.77 -19.47 -6.71
CA ASP A 105 -3.00 -20.00 -7.84
C ASP A 105 -3.55 -21.34 -8.34
N ASN A 106 -4.12 -22.16 -7.45
CA ASN A 106 -4.62 -23.49 -7.79
C ASN A 106 -6.08 -23.76 -7.38
N ASN A 107 -6.77 -22.80 -6.76
CA ASN A 107 -8.14 -22.92 -6.23
C ASN A 107 -8.34 -24.07 -5.22
N ARG A 108 -7.28 -24.44 -4.48
CA ARG A 108 -7.35 -25.46 -3.42
C ARG A 108 -7.30 -24.84 -2.03
N ASP A 109 -7.34 -25.71 -1.02
CA ASP A 109 -7.17 -25.33 0.39
C ASP A 109 -8.22 -24.31 0.85
N LEU A 110 -9.48 -24.54 0.45
CA LEU A 110 -10.60 -23.72 0.91
C LEU A 110 -10.82 -23.96 2.41
N THR A 111 -10.36 -23.02 3.21
CA THR A 111 -10.46 -23.02 4.66
C THR A 111 -11.57 -22.07 5.10
N TYR A 112 -12.42 -22.53 6.01
CA TYR A 112 -13.53 -21.78 6.59
C TYR A 112 -13.25 -21.47 8.06
N TYR A 113 -13.58 -20.24 8.49
CA TYR A 113 -13.47 -19.79 9.86
C TYR A 113 -14.75 -19.07 10.30
N ASP A 114 -15.41 -19.62 11.31
CA ASP A 114 -16.76 -19.26 11.78
C ASP A 114 -16.80 -18.58 13.15
N LEU A 115 -15.66 -18.47 13.82
CA LEU A 115 -15.58 -17.90 15.18
C LEU A 115 -15.60 -16.36 15.19
N ILE A 116 -16.01 -15.73 14.09
CA ILE A 116 -16.18 -14.28 13.96
C ILE A 116 -17.68 -13.98 13.99
N ASN A 117 -18.09 -13.13 14.92
CA ASN A 117 -19.51 -12.92 15.20
C ASN A 117 -20.09 -11.66 14.53
N ASN A 118 -19.24 -10.83 13.94
CA ASN A 118 -19.60 -9.51 13.42
C ASN A 118 -19.22 -9.42 11.95
N THR A 119 -19.90 -8.55 11.20
CA THR A 119 -19.64 -8.35 9.77
C THR A 119 -18.18 -7.96 9.53
N ILE A 120 -17.51 -8.71 8.67
CA ILE A 120 -16.10 -8.48 8.33
C ILE A 120 -16.00 -7.36 7.30
N LEU A 121 -15.19 -6.34 7.60
CA LEU A 121 -14.97 -5.17 6.76
C LEU A 121 -13.66 -5.25 6.00
N ARG A 122 -12.58 -5.69 6.66
CA ARG A 122 -11.24 -5.80 6.08
C ARG A 122 -10.51 -7.01 6.63
N VAL A 123 -9.71 -7.63 5.77
CA VAL A 123 -8.78 -8.69 6.14
C VAL A 123 -7.41 -8.34 5.56
N ASP A 124 -6.38 -8.46 6.40
CA ASP A 124 -4.99 -8.29 6.01
C ASP A 124 -4.11 -9.28 6.78
N ILE A 125 -2.81 -9.31 6.50
CA ILE A 125 -1.88 -10.25 7.10
C ILE A 125 -0.54 -9.59 7.44
N ALA A 126 -0.02 -9.91 8.62
CA ALA A 126 1.28 -9.46 9.07
C ALA A 126 2.17 -10.64 9.48
N PRO A 127 3.50 -10.54 9.30
CA PRO A 127 4.41 -11.38 10.07
C PRO A 127 4.30 -11.03 11.56
N PRO A 128 4.66 -11.95 12.47
CA PRO A 128 4.76 -11.61 13.89
C PRO A 128 5.87 -10.57 14.14
N ARG A 129 5.65 -9.68 15.11
CA ARG A 129 6.70 -8.75 15.58
C ARG A 129 7.94 -9.52 16.05
N PRO A 130 9.16 -8.98 15.86
CA PRO A 130 10.36 -9.53 16.48
C PRO A 130 10.17 -9.72 17.99
N GLY A 131 10.40 -10.95 18.47
CA GLY A 131 10.21 -11.31 19.88
C GLY A 131 8.78 -11.75 20.24
N PHE A 132 7.85 -11.83 19.28
CA PHE A 132 6.53 -12.45 19.46
C PHE A 132 6.60 -13.92 19.01
N SER A 133 6.77 -14.85 19.94
CA SER A 133 7.07 -16.25 19.64
C SER A 133 5.95 -17.20 20.09
N VAL A 134 4.96 -17.41 19.22
CA VAL A 134 3.98 -18.48 19.42
C VAL A 134 4.44 -19.73 18.65
N PRO A 135 4.47 -20.93 19.27
CA PRO A 135 4.87 -22.16 18.58
C PRO A 135 4.08 -22.38 17.28
N SER A 136 4.80 -22.71 16.20
CA SER A 136 4.23 -22.95 14.86
C SER A 136 3.62 -21.74 14.14
N LEU A 137 3.62 -20.54 14.73
CA LEU A 137 3.09 -19.32 14.10
C LEU A 137 3.94 -18.92 12.88
N HIS A 138 3.28 -18.78 11.73
CA HIS A 138 3.90 -18.21 10.52
C HIS A 138 3.51 -16.76 10.33
N SER A 139 2.23 -16.44 10.51
CA SER A 139 1.70 -15.10 10.29
C SER A 139 0.48 -14.84 11.14
N ILE A 140 0.11 -13.57 11.25
CA ILE A 140 -1.06 -13.11 11.98
C ILE A 140 -2.06 -12.60 10.96
N LEU A 141 -3.20 -13.28 10.85
CA LEU A 141 -4.33 -12.83 10.06
C LEU A 141 -5.10 -11.78 10.87
N ILE A 142 -5.28 -10.61 10.28
CA ILE A 142 -5.90 -9.44 10.90
C ILE A 142 -7.30 -9.30 10.30
N VAL A 143 -8.33 -9.43 11.13
CA VAL A 143 -9.72 -9.33 10.67
C VAL A 143 -10.40 -8.18 11.38
N ALA A 144 -10.65 -7.08 10.68
CA ALA A 144 -11.45 -5.97 11.20
C ALA A 144 -12.93 -6.21 10.89
N THR A 145 -13.73 -6.16 11.95
CA THR A 145 -15.18 -6.25 11.89
C THR A 145 -15.80 -4.87 12.16
N THR A 146 -17.13 -4.81 12.19
CA THR A 146 -17.88 -3.63 12.63
C THR A 146 -17.69 -3.29 14.12
N VAL A 147 -17.12 -4.18 14.94
CA VAL A 147 -17.07 -4.04 16.40
C VAL A 147 -15.65 -4.17 16.97
N ASP A 148 -14.81 -5.01 16.38
CA ASP A 148 -13.47 -5.32 16.88
C ASP A 148 -12.48 -5.64 15.75
N ILE A 149 -11.18 -5.58 16.07
CA ILE A 149 -10.11 -6.18 15.25
C ILE A 149 -9.68 -7.48 15.93
N VAL A 150 -9.80 -8.58 15.22
CA VAL A 150 -9.43 -9.93 15.66
C VAL A 150 -8.09 -10.33 15.07
N LEU A 151 -7.13 -10.73 15.91
CA LEU A 151 -5.84 -11.26 15.48
C LEU A 151 -5.85 -12.78 15.59
N LEU A 152 -5.72 -13.48 14.47
CA LEU A 152 -5.68 -14.94 14.39
C LEU A 152 -4.26 -15.40 14.05
N ALA A 153 -3.77 -16.37 14.80
CA ALA A 153 -2.50 -17.02 14.49
C ALA A 153 -2.73 -18.03 13.37
N ILE A 154 -1.94 -17.96 12.29
CA ILE A 154 -1.97 -18.94 11.21
C ILE A 154 -0.63 -19.67 11.09
N ARG A 155 -0.70 -20.92 10.66
CA ARG A 155 0.45 -21.74 10.28
C ARG A 155 0.22 -22.40 8.93
N PHE A 156 1.32 -22.81 8.31
CA PHE A 156 1.30 -23.60 7.10
C PHE A 156 1.72 -25.03 7.36
N GLU A 157 1.06 -25.96 6.69
CA GLU A 157 1.30 -27.39 6.77
C GLU A 157 1.53 -27.97 5.37
N ASP A 158 2.30 -29.05 5.27
CA ASP A 158 2.35 -29.85 4.06
C ASP A 158 1.10 -30.73 3.92
N ASN A 159 0.94 -31.40 2.76
CA ASN A 159 -0.17 -32.32 2.52
C ASN A 159 -0.20 -33.54 3.45
N SER A 160 0.86 -33.78 4.23
CA SER A 160 0.94 -34.85 5.22
C SER A 160 0.60 -34.36 6.64
N GLY A 161 0.26 -33.08 6.81
CA GLY A 161 -0.05 -32.44 8.09
C GLY A 161 1.19 -32.04 8.91
N ASN A 162 2.39 -32.08 8.32
CA ASN A 162 3.58 -31.58 9.00
C ASN A 162 3.64 -30.06 8.90
N VAL A 163 3.91 -29.40 10.03
CA VAL A 163 4.10 -27.95 10.07
C VAL A 163 5.34 -27.56 9.27
N LEU A 164 5.15 -26.66 8.31
CA LEU A 164 6.26 -26.12 7.52
C LEU A 164 7.13 -25.17 8.37
N PRO A 165 8.40 -24.96 8.00
CA PRO A 165 9.21 -23.93 8.63
C PRO A 165 8.58 -22.53 8.46
N PRO A 166 8.58 -21.66 9.48
CA PRO A 166 8.03 -20.30 9.40
C PRO A 166 8.52 -19.46 8.23
N ASN A 167 9.76 -19.70 7.78
CA ASN A 167 10.41 -18.97 6.69
C ASN A 167 10.31 -19.70 5.33
N THR A 168 9.26 -20.48 5.12
CA THR A 168 9.07 -21.21 3.86
C THR A 168 8.65 -20.24 2.75
N ASP A 169 9.44 -20.17 1.67
CA ASP A 169 9.18 -19.27 0.55
C ASP A 169 8.13 -19.83 -0.44
N ASP A 170 8.04 -21.15 -0.61
CA ASP A 170 7.05 -21.77 -1.52
C ASP A 170 5.81 -22.27 -0.75
N LEU A 171 4.77 -21.44 -0.77
CA LEU A 171 3.48 -21.71 -0.14
C LEU A 171 2.42 -22.24 -1.13
N ARG A 172 2.83 -22.55 -2.37
CA ARG A 172 1.91 -22.93 -3.45
C ARG A 172 1.11 -24.19 -3.15
N ASN A 173 1.73 -25.14 -2.46
CA ASN A 173 1.11 -26.41 -2.09
C ASN A 173 0.88 -26.57 -0.58
N ALA A 174 1.16 -25.52 0.20
CA ALA A 174 0.92 -25.53 1.62
C ALA A 174 -0.58 -25.47 1.91
N LEU A 175 -1.02 -26.12 3.00
CA LEU A 175 -2.34 -25.97 3.60
C LEU A 175 -2.29 -24.93 4.71
N ILE A 176 -3.31 -24.09 4.85
CA ILE A 176 -3.41 -23.12 5.93
C ILE A 176 -4.18 -23.70 7.11
N SER A 177 -3.69 -23.51 8.33
CA SER A 177 -4.43 -23.87 9.53
C SER A 177 -4.31 -22.82 10.62
N MET A 178 -5.36 -22.69 11.42
CA MET A 178 -5.38 -21.77 12.56
C MET A 178 -4.62 -22.39 13.73
N VAL A 179 -3.80 -21.57 14.40
CA VAL A 179 -3.05 -22.02 15.59
C VAL A 179 -3.92 -21.80 16.83
N GLY A 180 -4.27 -22.90 17.48
CA GLY A 180 -5.09 -22.89 18.69
C GLY A 180 -6.60 -22.77 18.39
N ASN A 181 -7.39 -22.80 19.47
CA ASN A 181 -8.87 -22.82 19.38
C ASN A 181 -9.50 -21.43 19.56
N SER A 182 -8.69 -20.37 19.68
CA SER A 182 -9.18 -19.01 19.91
C SER A 182 -8.21 -17.96 19.35
N PRO A 183 -8.70 -16.74 19.06
CA PRO A 183 -7.85 -15.66 18.60
C PRO A 183 -6.73 -15.33 19.59
N LEU A 184 -5.61 -14.82 19.06
CA LEU A 184 -4.53 -14.25 19.87
C LEU A 184 -5.08 -13.08 20.70
N TYR A 185 -5.77 -12.17 20.03
CA TYR A 185 -6.35 -10.96 20.59
C TYR A 185 -7.66 -10.57 19.91
N ARG A 186 -8.51 -9.89 20.67
CA ARG A 186 -9.66 -9.13 20.19
C ARG A 186 -9.54 -7.71 20.72
N LEU A 187 -9.42 -6.74 19.82
CA LEU A 187 -9.30 -5.33 20.15
C LEU A 187 -10.64 -4.63 19.87
N PRO A 188 -11.39 -4.20 20.88
CA PRO A 188 -12.63 -3.43 20.69
C PRO A 188 -12.40 -2.13 19.93
N LEU A 189 -13.27 -1.82 18.98
CA LEU A 189 -13.21 -0.58 18.19
C LEU A 189 -13.93 0.59 18.86
N ASP A 190 -14.81 0.33 19.83
CA ASP A 190 -15.58 1.36 20.57
C ASP A 190 -16.39 2.28 19.65
N GLY A 191 -16.99 1.71 18.59
CA GLY A 191 -17.80 2.43 17.60
C GLY A 191 -17.01 3.06 16.45
N LEU A 192 -15.68 2.95 16.44
CA LEU A 192 -14.85 3.35 15.31
C LEU A 192 -15.07 2.42 14.11
N ILE A 193 -15.17 2.98 12.91
CA ILE A 193 -15.30 2.20 11.67
C ILE A 193 -13.94 2.14 10.97
N VAL A 194 -13.35 0.95 10.90
CA VAL A 194 -12.07 0.73 10.20
C VAL A 194 -12.26 0.93 8.70
N THR A 195 -11.46 1.83 8.12
CA THR A 195 -11.48 2.11 6.68
C THR A 195 -10.38 1.35 5.94
N ASP A 196 -9.21 1.21 6.57
CA ASP A 196 -8.04 0.54 5.97
C ASP A 196 -7.12 -0.05 7.04
N ILE A 197 -6.34 -1.07 6.65
CA ILE A 197 -5.33 -1.74 7.48
C ILE A 197 -4.03 -1.76 6.67
N CYS A 198 -2.90 -1.51 7.32
CA CYS A 198 -1.60 -1.51 6.68
C CYS A 198 -0.55 -2.08 7.64
N PRO A 199 -0.25 -3.39 7.52
CA PRO A 199 0.84 -4.02 8.26
C PRO A 199 2.18 -3.67 7.64
N THR A 200 3.23 -3.73 8.46
CA THR A 200 4.62 -3.57 8.04
C THR A 200 5.32 -4.93 7.95
N SER A 201 6.46 -4.97 7.26
CA SER A 201 7.31 -6.17 7.17
C SER A 201 7.90 -6.65 8.50
N ASP A 202 7.94 -5.79 9.53
CA ASP A 202 8.36 -6.12 10.89
C ASP A 202 7.19 -6.39 11.85
N GLY A 203 5.97 -6.52 11.32
CA GLY A 203 4.80 -6.95 12.09
C GLY A 203 4.11 -5.85 12.89
N ARG A 204 4.46 -4.56 12.71
CA ARG A 204 3.60 -3.46 13.17
C ARG A 204 2.33 -3.45 12.34
N ILE A 205 1.22 -3.02 12.96
CA ILE A 205 -0.09 -2.98 12.33
C ILE A 205 -0.63 -1.57 12.50
N PHE A 206 -0.70 -0.83 11.40
CA PHE A 206 -1.43 0.43 11.36
C PHE A 206 -2.83 0.18 10.83
N PHE A 207 -3.78 0.97 11.30
CA PHE A 207 -5.11 0.99 10.72
C PHE A 207 -5.69 2.39 10.82
N SER A 208 -6.55 2.72 9.88
CA SER A 208 -7.33 3.95 9.93
C SER A 208 -8.74 3.64 10.32
N ALA A 209 -9.30 4.49 11.18
CA ALA A 209 -10.71 4.46 11.48
C ALA A 209 -11.24 5.88 11.55
N ASP A 210 -12.35 6.12 10.85
CA ASP A 210 -12.91 7.44 10.60
C ASP A 210 -11.85 8.41 10.04
N ASP A 211 -11.49 9.46 10.79
CA ASP A 211 -10.55 10.53 10.45
C ASP A 211 -9.13 10.32 11.00
N SER A 212 -8.89 9.19 11.66
CA SER A 212 -7.75 9.02 12.54
C SER A 212 -6.87 7.81 12.16
N LEU A 213 -5.57 7.99 12.32
CA LEU A 213 -4.56 6.95 12.26
C LEU A 213 -4.39 6.31 13.64
N TYR A 214 -4.40 4.99 13.66
CA TYR A 214 -4.12 4.19 14.84
C TYR A 214 -3.00 3.19 14.57
N GLU A 215 -2.32 2.79 15.64
CA GLU A 215 -1.45 1.63 15.66
C GLU A 215 -2.01 0.59 16.63
N LEU A 216 -2.09 -0.66 16.18
CA LEU A 216 -2.39 -1.81 17.01
C LEU A 216 -1.06 -2.36 17.54
N GLU A 217 -0.85 -2.19 18.84
CA GLU A 217 0.28 -2.73 19.57
C GLU A 217 -0.14 -4.02 20.26
N TYR A 218 0.55 -5.12 19.96
CA TYR A 218 0.32 -6.44 20.53
C TYR A 218 1.64 -7.02 21.04
N PHE A 219 1.59 -7.65 22.21
CA PHE A 219 2.75 -8.27 22.87
C PHE A 219 2.43 -9.72 23.21
N GLU A 220 3.43 -10.57 23.34
CA GLU A 220 3.21 -11.99 23.67
C GLU A 220 2.61 -12.13 25.08
N LYS A 221 1.73 -13.12 25.28
CA LYS A 221 1.29 -13.50 26.62
C LYS A 221 2.47 -14.16 27.33
N GLY A 222 2.92 -13.62 28.46
CA GLY A 222 3.98 -14.23 29.26
C GLY A 222 3.60 -15.66 29.70
N TRP A 223 4.61 -16.47 30.02
CA TRP A 223 4.48 -17.91 30.36
C TRP A 223 3.40 -18.23 31.42
N PHE A 224 3.09 -17.30 32.33
CA PHE A 224 2.05 -17.48 33.35
C PHE A 224 0.64 -17.07 32.91
N GLY A 225 0.42 -16.81 31.60
CA GLY A 225 -0.82 -16.20 31.10
C GLY A 225 -1.00 -14.73 31.53
N ILE A 226 -0.06 -14.20 32.31
CA ILE A 226 0.05 -12.81 32.74
C ILE A 226 0.99 -12.10 31.76
N GLY A 227 0.56 -10.96 31.23
CA GLY A 227 1.49 -10.05 30.52
C GLY A 227 1.34 -9.95 29.00
N GLY A 228 0.27 -10.47 28.39
CA GLY A 228 -0.08 -10.12 27.01
C GLY A 228 -0.94 -8.87 26.96
N THR A 229 -0.55 -7.87 26.19
CA THR A 229 -1.34 -6.66 26.00
C THR A 229 -1.62 -6.44 24.52
N CYS A 230 -2.84 -6.03 24.22
CA CYS A 230 -3.25 -5.58 22.89
C CYS A 230 -3.99 -4.25 23.09
N LYS A 231 -3.48 -3.19 22.48
CA LYS A 231 -4.03 -1.84 22.63
C LYS A 231 -3.98 -1.10 21.29
N LYS A 232 -4.87 -0.13 21.14
CA LYS A 232 -4.84 0.83 20.03
C LYS A 232 -4.30 2.18 20.51
N THR A 233 -3.33 2.71 19.79
CA THR A 233 -2.75 4.04 20.05
C THR A 233 -3.13 4.97 18.91
N ASN A 234 -3.77 6.10 19.20
CA ASN A 234 -4.14 7.10 18.19
C ASN A 234 -2.96 8.04 17.92
N HIS A 235 -2.47 8.05 16.68
CA HIS A 235 -1.35 8.89 16.26
C HIS A 235 -1.78 10.23 15.63
N SER A 236 -3.06 10.38 15.27
CA SER A 236 -3.65 11.65 14.82
C SER A 236 -3.82 12.67 15.96
N LYS A 237 -4.16 12.23 17.18
CA LYS A 237 -4.47 13.11 18.33
C LYS A 237 -3.24 13.79 18.95
N ARG A 238 -2.03 13.27 18.70
CA ARG A 238 -0.78 13.95 19.10
C ARG A 238 -0.57 15.31 18.41
N LEU A 239 -1.37 15.61 17.37
CA LEU A 239 -1.23 16.80 16.54
C LEU A 239 -2.21 17.94 16.89
N ILE A 240 -3.26 17.68 17.69
CA ILE A 240 -4.31 18.67 17.97
C ILE A 240 -4.02 19.53 19.22
N ASN A 241 -3.12 19.08 20.10
CA ASN A 241 -2.74 19.84 21.30
C ASN A 241 -2.00 21.17 21.00
N TYR A 242 -1.67 21.45 19.74
CA TYR A 242 -1.00 22.69 19.31
C TYR A 242 -1.94 23.72 18.66
N LEU A 243 -3.25 23.44 18.55
CA LEU A 243 -4.21 24.38 17.96
C LEU A 243 -5.13 25.00 19.03
N VAL A 244 -5.34 26.31 18.93
CA VAL A 244 -6.30 27.08 19.73
C VAL A 244 -7.72 26.52 19.48
N PRO A 245 -8.56 26.30 20.51
CA PRO A 245 -9.89 25.69 20.40
C PRO A 245 -10.81 26.25 19.31
N VAL A 246 -10.63 27.53 18.93
CA VAL A 246 -11.43 28.23 17.91
C VAL A 246 -11.19 27.68 16.50
N LEU A 247 -10.01 27.16 16.19
CA LEU A 247 -9.70 26.60 14.87
C LEU A 247 -10.26 25.18 14.67
N GLN A 248 -10.55 24.46 15.76
CA GLN A 248 -11.11 23.10 15.71
C GLN A 248 -12.53 23.06 15.09
N ILE A 249 -13.26 24.16 15.16
CA ILE A 249 -14.63 24.29 14.60
C ILE A 249 -14.62 24.29 13.06
N PHE A 250 -13.51 24.68 12.44
CA PHE A 250 -13.36 24.74 10.98
C PHE A 250 -12.72 23.49 10.37
N TYR A 251 -12.31 22.51 11.18
CA TYR A 251 -11.81 21.24 10.65
C TYR A 251 -12.99 20.35 10.25
N SER A 252 -13.15 20.16 8.95
CA SER A 252 -13.97 19.07 8.41
C SER A 252 -13.40 17.74 8.92
N LYS A 253 -14.26 16.89 9.49
CA LYS A 253 -13.91 15.50 9.80
C LYS A 253 -13.78 14.72 8.49
N GLU A 254 -12.59 14.74 7.91
CA GLU A 254 -12.29 14.01 6.69
C GLU A 254 -11.79 12.61 7.02
N SER A 255 -12.38 11.60 6.38
CA SER A 255 -11.95 10.23 6.59
C SER A 255 -10.67 9.90 5.83
N VAL A 256 -9.87 9.03 6.43
CA VAL A 256 -8.72 8.42 5.76
C VAL A 256 -9.25 7.45 4.70
N PHE A 257 -8.75 7.60 3.48
CA PHE A 257 -9.12 6.78 2.33
C PHE A 257 -8.19 5.58 2.13
N GLN A 258 -6.88 5.77 2.28
CA GLN A 258 -5.88 4.72 2.05
C GLN A 258 -4.65 4.90 2.95
N LEU A 259 -4.10 3.79 3.43
CA LEU A 259 -2.81 3.65 4.09
C LEU A 259 -1.85 2.85 3.22
N VAL A 260 -0.60 3.31 3.08
CA VAL A 260 0.48 2.51 2.47
C VAL A 260 1.80 2.71 3.19
N VAL A 261 2.52 1.62 3.41
CA VAL A 261 3.85 1.61 4.02
C VAL A 261 4.92 1.43 2.93
N ASP A 262 6.00 2.19 3.05
CA ASP A 262 7.26 1.92 2.36
C ASP A 262 8.27 1.36 3.36
N ASP A 263 8.33 0.04 3.46
CA ASP A 263 9.26 -0.67 4.35
C ASP A 263 10.72 -0.34 4.03
N SER A 264 11.05 -0.08 2.76
CA SER A 264 12.44 0.18 2.35
C SER A 264 13.02 1.47 2.93
N ARG A 265 12.15 2.41 3.35
CA ARG A 265 12.52 3.69 3.95
C ARG A 265 11.84 3.95 5.30
N HIS A 266 11.10 2.98 5.82
CA HIS A 266 10.30 3.13 7.03
C HIS A 266 9.45 4.42 6.99
N LEU A 267 8.64 4.55 5.94
CA LEU A 267 7.69 5.67 5.78
C LEU A 267 6.27 5.11 5.73
N LEU A 268 5.33 5.86 6.31
CA LEU A 268 3.90 5.58 6.23
C LEU A 268 3.21 6.76 5.54
N TYR A 269 2.41 6.46 4.53
CA TYR A 269 1.65 7.44 3.77
C TYR A 269 0.16 7.26 3.99
N LEU A 270 -0.53 8.38 4.15
CA LEU A 270 -1.97 8.46 4.31
C LEU A 270 -2.54 9.28 3.16
N LEU A 271 -3.55 8.75 2.47
CA LEU A 271 -4.39 9.53 1.56
C LEU A 271 -5.72 9.81 2.25
N MET A 272 -6.06 11.10 2.42
CA MET A 272 -7.36 11.54 2.89
C MET A 272 -8.34 11.65 1.72
N LYS A 273 -9.66 11.57 1.99
CA LYS A 273 -10.69 11.74 0.94
C LYS A 273 -10.66 13.10 0.23
N SER A 274 -10.07 14.14 0.83
CA SER A 274 -9.86 15.45 0.18
C SER A 274 -8.75 15.46 -0.87
N GLY A 275 -7.96 14.38 -0.97
CA GLY A 275 -6.73 14.35 -1.76
C GLY A 275 -5.51 14.88 -1.00
N CYS A 276 -5.62 15.14 0.31
CA CYS A 276 -4.46 15.42 1.15
C CYS A 276 -3.62 14.15 1.37
N ILE A 277 -2.34 14.19 1.00
CA ILE A 277 -1.37 13.11 1.22
C ILE A 277 -0.53 13.49 2.44
N GLN A 278 -0.60 12.72 3.52
CA GLN A 278 0.22 12.92 4.72
C GLN A 278 1.35 11.89 4.77
N VAL A 279 2.52 12.33 5.24
CA VAL A 279 3.72 11.49 5.35
C VAL A 279 4.13 11.39 6.80
N PHE A 280 4.37 10.18 7.27
CA PHE A 280 4.86 9.85 8.59
C PHE A 280 6.22 9.17 8.49
N ASP A 281 7.16 9.64 9.28
CA ASP A 281 8.48 9.06 9.48
C ASP A 281 8.41 8.01 10.59
N LEU A 282 8.73 6.74 10.28
CA LEU A 282 8.74 5.66 11.27
C LEU A 282 10.11 5.48 11.96
N GLY A 283 11.06 6.39 11.71
CA GLY A 283 12.42 6.37 12.23
C GLY A 283 13.36 5.46 11.44
N PHE A 284 14.65 5.53 11.80
CA PHE A 284 15.72 4.73 11.17
C PHE A 284 15.47 3.23 11.26
N ASP A 285 14.94 2.77 12.39
CA ASP A 285 14.72 1.36 12.72
C ASP A 285 13.26 0.93 12.53
N GLY A 286 12.40 1.81 12.01
CA GLY A 286 10.99 1.53 11.80
C GLY A 286 10.18 1.42 13.09
N ARG A 287 10.69 1.84 14.26
CA ARG A 287 10.01 1.69 15.57
C ARG A 287 9.32 2.93 16.09
N SER A 288 9.62 4.09 15.51
CA SER A 288 9.00 5.36 15.91
C SER A 288 7.84 5.70 14.98
N ILE A 289 7.20 6.84 15.25
CA ILE A 289 6.25 7.44 14.32
C ILE A 289 6.14 8.93 14.61
N GLN A 290 6.35 9.75 13.58
CA GLN A 290 6.22 11.18 13.63
C GLN A 290 5.64 11.69 12.31
N LYS A 291 4.62 12.55 12.36
CA LYS A 291 4.13 13.23 11.16
C LYS A 291 5.22 14.16 10.63
N PHE A 292 5.65 13.94 9.41
CA PHE A 292 6.63 14.77 8.74
C PHE A 292 5.96 15.99 8.07
N GLY A 293 4.94 15.75 7.25
CA GLY A 293 4.31 16.81 6.48
C GLY A 293 3.07 16.33 5.73
N ALA A 294 2.47 17.24 4.97
CA ALA A 294 1.34 16.94 4.10
C ALA A 294 1.44 17.71 2.78
N LEU A 295 0.93 17.11 1.71
CA LEU A 295 0.76 17.71 0.39
C LEU A 295 -0.74 17.74 0.08
N TYR A 296 -1.28 18.93 -0.16
CA TYR A 296 -2.70 19.12 -0.45
C TYR A 296 -2.96 19.09 -1.96
N ARG A 297 -4.14 18.61 -2.34
CA ARG A 297 -4.57 18.51 -3.73
C ARG A 297 -4.51 19.86 -4.44
N GLU A 298 -4.90 20.94 -3.76
CA GLU A 298 -4.86 22.30 -4.29
C GLU A 298 -3.43 22.76 -4.62
N GLN A 299 -2.43 22.32 -3.86
CA GLN A 299 -1.02 22.61 -4.13
C GLN A 299 -0.53 21.84 -5.38
N ILE A 300 -0.98 20.59 -5.54
CA ILE A 300 -0.69 19.78 -6.72
C ILE A 300 -1.31 20.42 -7.97
N GLU A 301 -2.58 20.81 -7.88
CA GLU A 301 -3.32 21.50 -8.94
C GLU A 301 -2.64 22.80 -9.37
N HIS A 302 -2.27 23.64 -8.41
CA HIS A 302 -1.58 24.90 -8.68
C HIS A 302 -0.25 24.68 -9.41
N LEU A 303 0.59 23.77 -8.89
CA LEU A 303 1.88 23.43 -9.50
C LEU A 303 1.71 22.86 -10.92
N ALA A 304 0.72 22.01 -11.14
CA ALA A 304 0.43 21.45 -12.45
C ALA A 304 0.01 22.55 -13.44
N LYS A 305 -0.89 23.45 -13.03
CA LYS A 305 -1.35 24.56 -13.86
C LYS A 305 -0.18 25.47 -14.26
N GLU A 306 0.70 25.81 -13.33
CA GLU A 306 1.88 26.63 -13.61
C GLU A 306 2.90 25.93 -14.52
N SER A 307 3.08 24.61 -14.36
CA SER A 307 4.13 23.88 -15.07
C SER A 307 3.73 23.45 -16.48
N CYS A 308 2.45 23.13 -16.73
CA CYS A 308 2.01 22.51 -17.99
C CYS A 308 0.67 23.03 -18.54
N ASN A 309 0.09 24.09 -17.95
CA ASN A 309 -1.14 24.76 -18.43
C ASN A 309 -2.31 23.79 -18.70
N VAL A 310 -2.69 23.03 -17.67
CA VAL A 310 -3.71 21.97 -17.76
C VAL A 310 -5.00 22.33 -17.01
N ASN A 311 -6.10 21.65 -17.36
CA ASN A 311 -7.37 21.78 -16.64
C ASN A 311 -7.24 21.21 -15.21
N PRO A 312 -7.57 21.98 -14.15
CA PRO A 312 -7.57 21.51 -12.76
C PRO A 312 -8.41 20.25 -12.52
N GLU A 313 -9.47 20.02 -13.31
CA GLU A 313 -10.34 18.84 -13.18
C GLU A 313 -9.59 17.50 -13.32
N LEU A 314 -8.42 17.50 -13.98
CA LEU A 314 -7.55 16.32 -14.08
C LEU A 314 -7.03 15.81 -12.72
N PHE A 315 -7.09 16.66 -11.69
CA PHE A 315 -6.59 16.42 -10.34
C PHE A 315 -7.70 16.41 -9.28
N SER A 316 -8.96 16.51 -9.71
CA SER A 316 -10.16 16.62 -8.85
C SER A 316 -10.26 15.54 -7.78
N GLU A 317 -9.77 14.33 -8.05
CA GLU A 317 -9.80 13.20 -7.12
C GLU A 317 -8.51 12.38 -7.27
N ILE A 318 -7.84 12.10 -6.15
CA ILE A 318 -6.74 11.14 -6.07
C ILE A 318 -7.35 9.81 -5.60
N VAL A 319 -7.21 8.77 -6.42
CA VAL A 319 -7.85 7.46 -6.20
C VAL A 319 -6.90 6.42 -5.65
N ASN A 320 -5.59 6.66 -5.72
CA ASN A 320 -4.59 5.74 -5.22
C ASN A 320 -3.27 6.45 -4.91
N ILE A 321 -2.59 6.01 -3.85
CA ILE A 321 -1.17 6.25 -3.62
C ILE A 321 -0.42 4.91 -3.57
N SER A 322 0.79 4.88 -4.13
CA SER A 322 1.64 3.70 -4.13
C SER A 322 3.10 4.07 -3.85
N PRO A 323 3.76 3.43 -2.86
CA PRO A 323 5.16 3.68 -2.55
C PRO A 323 6.07 3.16 -3.66
N ILE A 324 7.11 3.93 -3.97
CA ILE A 324 8.18 3.53 -4.87
C ILE A 324 9.35 3.04 -4.02
N PRO A 325 9.58 1.73 -3.87
CA PRO A 325 10.61 1.22 -2.98
C PRO A 325 12.01 1.66 -3.43
N LEU A 326 12.97 1.64 -2.50
CA LEU A 326 14.36 2.03 -2.72
C LEU A 326 15.02 1.23 -3.86
N SER A 327 14.55 -0.01 -4.11
CA SER A 327 14.99 -0.84 -5.22
C SER A 327 14.58 -0.32 -6.61
N GLN A 328 13.55 0.53 -6.69
CA GLN A 328 13.08 1.14 -7.94
C GLN A 328 13.61 2.56 -8.15
N SER A 329 13.79 3.33 -7.07
CA SER A 329 14.39 4.65 -7.14
C SER A 329 14.96 5.10 -5.82
N ILE A 330 16.04 5.88 -5.82
CA ILE A 330 16.52 6.55 -4.59
C ILE A 330 15.67 7.80 -4.29
N ASN A 331 15.31 8.53 -5.34
CA ASN A 331 14.81 9.90 -5.23
C ASN A 331 13.29 10.02 -5.36
N VAL A 332 12.64 9.03 -5.98
CA VAL A 332 11.17 8.95 -6.07
C VAL A 332 10.68 8.08 -4.92
N ASN A 333 9.79 8.63 -4.09
CA ASN A 333 9.28 7.98 -2.88
C ASN A 333 7.86 7.45 -3.05
N LEU A 334 7.01 8.21 -3.75
CA LEU A 334 5.59 7.91 -3.85
C LEU A 334 5.08 8.30 -5.24
N VAL A 335 4.11 7.56 -5.75
CA VAL A 335 3.27 8.00 -6.88
C VAL A 335 1.83 8.10 -6.41
N ALA A 336 1.18 9.22 -6.71
CA ALA A 336 -0.25 9.41 -6.53
C ALA A 336 -0.94 9.36 -7.91
N THR A 337 -2.07 8.67 -8.02
CA THR A 337 -2.83 8.58 -9.27
C THR A 337 -4.21 9.20 -9.12
N THR A 338 -4.58 10.04 -10.08
CA THR A 338 -5.89 10.70 -10.10
C THR A 338 -6.95 9.82 -10.76
N SER A 339 -8.23 10.11 -10.51
CA SER A 339 -9.35 9.46 -11.21
C SER A 339 -9.32 9.70 -12.72
N LYS A 340 -8.55 10.69 -13.19
CA LYS A 340 -8.32 10.97 -14.61
C LYS A 340 -7.05 10.32 -15.16
N GLY A 341 -6.30 9.56 -14.37
CA GLY A 341 -5.10 8.83 -14.84
C GLY A 341 -3.81 9.63 -14.83
N VAL A 342 -3.81 10.83 -14.24
CA VAL A 342 -2.58 11.58 -14.03
C VAL A 342 -1.80 10.93 -12.89
N ARG A 343 -0.50 10.67 -13.12
CA ARG A 343 0.43 10.12 -12.14
C ARG A 343 1.39 11.20 -11.65
N ILE A 344 1.35 11.48 -10.36
CA ILE A 344 2.14 12.52 -9.69
C ILE A 344 3.25 11.83 -8.89
N TYR A 345 4.49 11.99 -9.30
CA TYR A 345 5.66 11.41 -8.63
C TYR A 345 6.21 12.39 -7.61
N ILE A 346 6.32 11.94 -6.37
CA ILE A 346 6.66 12.76 -5.20
C ILE A 346 7.98 12.28 -4.60
N SER A 347 8.82 13.24 -4.21
CA SER A 347 10.01 13.01 -3.39
C SER A 347 9.77 13.50 -1.97
N CYS A 348 10.30 12.76 -1.02
CA CYS A 348 10.36 13.15 0.39
C CYS A 348 11.69 13.80 0.77
N LEU A 349 12.63 13.98 -0.17
CA LEU A 349 13.95 14.54 0.11
C LEU A 349 13.96 16.04 -0.20
N ALA A 350 14.83 16.84 0.39
CA ALA A 350 15.02 18.25 -0.01
C ALA A 350 15.89 18.39 -1.26
N THR A 351 16.91 17.54 -1.37
CA THR A 351 17.83 17.46 -2.49
C THR A 351 17.87 16.03 -3.02
N ASN A 352 18.20 15.87 -4.30
CA ASN A 352 18.36 14.54 -4.87
C ASN A 352 19.67 13.95 -4.38
N LEU A 353 19.64 12.67 -4.01
CA LEU A 353 20.79 11.92 -3.54
C LEU A 353 21.41 11.13 -4.68
N HIS A 354 22.72 10.99 -4.62
CA HIS A 354 23.48 10.05 -5.42
C HIS A 354 23.69 8.73 -4.67
N LEU A 355 23.96 7.64 -5.40
CA LEU A 355 24.16 6.30 -4.85
C LEU A 355 25.16 6.25 -3.67
N ASN A 356 26.21 7.08 -3.71
CA ASN A 356 27.25 7.10 -2.68
C ASN A 356 26.81 7.81 -1.38
N GLU A 357 25.67 8.52 -1.41
CA GLU A 357 25.14 9.30 -0.28
C GLU A 357 23.98 8.58 0.42
N VAL A 358 23.61 7.39 -0.05
CA VAL A 358 22.48 6.63 0.47
C VAL A 358 22.85 6.02 1.83
N SER A 359 22.23 6.55 2.87
CA SER A 359 22.22 5.97 4.21
C SER A 359 20.82 6.14 4.79
N GLN A 360 20.43 5.29 5.72
CA GLN A 360 19.12 5.42 6.37
C GLN A 360 18.91 6.79 7.05
N LYS A 361 19.98 7.50 7.44
CA LYS A 361 19.89 8.87 7.94
C LYS A 361 19.55 9.88 6.84
N THR A 362 20.17 9.76 5.67
CA THR A 362 19.93 10.67 4.53
C THR A 362 18.62 10.39 3.81
N LEU A 363 18.08 9.18 3.95
CA LEU A 363 16.77 8.78 3.42
C LEU A 363 15.58 9.34 4.23
N ARG A 364 15.86 10.06 5.33
CA ARG A 364 14.79 10.65 6.14
C ARG A 364 14.14 11.83 5.43
N PRO A 365 12.81 11.97 5.58
CA PRO A 365 12.09 12.98 4.85
C PRO A 365 12.58 14.37 5.30
N SER A 366 12.85 15.22 4.32
CA SER A 366 13.40 16.58 4.50
C SER A 366 12.66 17.64 3.68
N ALA A 367 11.87 17.24 2.69
CA ALA A 367 10.85 18.08 2.04
C ALA A 367 9.75 17.23 1.41
N LEU A 368 8.61 17.80 1.01
CA LEU A 368 7.66 17.15 0.11
C LEU A 368 7.64 17.91 -1.20
N ARG A 369 8.09 17.26 -2.29
CA ARG A 369 8.25 17.90 -3.59
C ARG A 369 7.62 17.06 -4.69
N ILE A 370 6.92 17.70 -5.61
CA ILE A 370 6.48 17.06 -6.85
C ILE A 370 7.66 17.05 -7.81
N LEU A 371 8.13 15.86 -8.18
CA LEU A 371 9.24 15.69 -9.11
C LEU A 371 8.77 15.73 -10.56
N HIS A 372 7.68 15.00 -10.83
CA HIS A 372 7.24 14.74 -12.19
C HIS A 372 5.72 14.49 -12.24
N ILE A 373 5.06 14.99 -13.29
CA ILE A 373 3.65 14.71 -13.59
C ILE A 373 3.56 13.96 -14.92
N ARG A 374 3.05 12.73 -14.89
CA ARG A 374 2.83 11.94 -16.11
C ARG A 374 1.34 11.87 -16.42
N PHE A 375 0.96 12.40 -17.57
CA PHE A 375 -0.40 12.29 -18.07
C PHE A 375 -0.69 10.86 -18.57
N PRO A 376 -1.96 10.51 -18.75
CA PRO A 376 -2.40 9.30 -19.45
C PRO A 376 -2.47 9.52 -20.97
N PRO A 377 -2.44 8.44 -21.78
CA PRO A 377 -2.48 8.57 -23.24
C PRO A 377 -3.86 9.06 -23.70
N ASP A 378 -3.88 9.80 -24.82
CA ASP A 378 -5.09 10.20 -25.55
C ASP A 378 -6.14 11.01 -24.75
N ILE A 379 -5.73 11.64 -23.64
CA ILE A 379 -6.60 12.53 -22.87
C ILE A 379 -6.36 14.00 -23.23
N PRO A 380 -7.42 14.75 -23.61
CA PRO A 380 -7.32 16.19 -23.78
C PRO A 380 -6.95 16.88 -22.46
N LEU A 381 -5.87 17.66 -22.46
CA LEU A 381 -5.37 18.32 -21.24
C LEU A 381 -6.22 19.51 -20.80
N THR A 382 -6.93 20.13 -21.74
CA THR A 382 -7.62 21.40 -21.55
C THR A 382 -9.14 21.27 -21.58
N SER A 383 -9.66 20.09 -21.93
CA SER A 383 -11.10 19.84 -21.97
C SER A 383 -11.51 18.70 -21.03
N PRO A 384 -12.71 18.77 -20.44
CA PRO A 384 -13.25 17.69 -19.63
C PRO A 384 -13.41 16.40 -20.45
N HIS A 385 -13.29 15.25 -19.79
CA HIS A 385 -13.51 13.94 -20.37
C HIS A 385 -14.06 12.96 -19.31
N ASN A 386 -14.77 11.93 -19.77
CA ASN A 386 -15.57 11.05 -18.90
C ASN A 386 -14.81 9.81 -18.37
N LEU A 387 -13.54 9.63 -18.73
CA LEU A 387 -12.71 8.56 -18.18
C LEU A 387 -12.65 8.70 -16.65
N SER A 388 -12.91 7.61 -15.93
CA SER A 388 -12.81 7.55 -14.48
C SER A 388 -12.13 6.25 -14.07
N ILE A 389 -10.94 6.39 -13.51
CA ILE A 389 -10.18 5.30 -12.90
C ILE A 389 -10.74 5.09 -11.50
N TYR A 390 -11.05 3.84 -11.19
CA TYR A 390 -11.49 3.40 -9.87
C TYR A 390 -10.30 3.25 -8.92
N THR A 391 -9.26 2.55 -9.37
CA THR A 391 -8.04 2.31 -8.59
C THR A 391 -6.88 1.96 -9.52
N THR A 392 -5.68 1.88 -8.95
CA THR A 392 -4.48 1.47 -9.67
C THR A 392 -3.67 0.48 -8.86
N TYR A 393 -2.89 -0.33 -9.58
CA TYR A 393 -1.92 -1.24 -8.98
C TYR A 393 -0.56 -1.02 -9.64
N GLN A 394 0.49 -1.04 -8.83
CA GLN A 394 1.86 -0.94 -9.31
C GLN A 394 2.64 -2.19 -8.94
N THR A 395 3.37 -2.75 -9.90
CA THR A 395 4.28 -3.86 -9.65
C THR A 395 5.44 -3.83 -10.63
N HIS A 396 6.67 -4.00 -10.14
CA HIS A 396 7.90 -4.03 -10.95
C HIS A 396 8.03 -2.87 -11.97
N GLY A 397 7.66 -1.66 -11.56
CA GLY A 397 7.70 -0.47 -12.43
C GLY A 397 6.57 -0.37 -13.47
N ASN A 398 5.64 -1.32 -13.49
CA ASN A 398 4.45 -1.31 -14.33
C ASN A 398 3.23 -0.78 -13.56
N PHE A 399 2.31 -0.16 -14.29
CA PHE A 399 1.08 0.42 -13.75
C PHE A 399 -0.14 -0.20 -14.43
N PHE A 400 -1.05 -0.71 -13.62
CA PHE A 400 -2.37 -1.17 -14.03
C PHE A 400 -3.40 -0.11 -13.62
N LEU A 401 -4.16 0.37 -14.60
CA LEU A 401 -5.25 1.33 -14.38
C LEU A 401 -6.57 0.58 -14.51
N ILE A 402 -7.40 0.61 -13.46
CA ILE A 402 -8.70 -0.05 -13.48
C ILE A 402 -9.78 1.01 -13.65
N PHE A 403 -10.48 0.95 -14.78
CA PHE A 403 -11.53 1.90 -15.13
C PHE A 403 -12.87 1.50 -14.53
N LYS A 404 -13.68 2.49 -14.12
CA LYS A 404 -15.10 2.28 -13.82
C LYS A 404 -15.81 1.99 -15.14
N ILE A 405 -16.41 0.81 -15.24
CA ILE A 405 -17.35 0.50 -16.31
C ILE A 405 -18.72 0.97 -15.81
N TYR A 406 -19.28 1.98 -16.46
CA TYR A 406 -20.63 2.50 -16.16
C TYR A 406 -21.68 1.75 -16.97
#